data_AF-E0SDG3-F1
#
_entry.id   AF-E0SDG3-F1
#
_cell.length_a   1.000
_cell.length_b   1.000
_cell.length_c   1.000
_cell.angle_alpha   90.00
_cell.angle_beta   90.00
_cell.angle_gamma   90.00
#
_symmetry.space_group_name_H-M   'P 1'
#
loop_
_entity.id
_entity.type
_entity.pdbx_description
1 polymer ?
#
loop_
_entity_poly.entity_id
_entity_poly.type
_entity_poly.pdbx_seq_one_letter_code
_entity_poly.pdbx_strand_id
1 'polypeptide(L)' 'MMTLLELRDFVRERKKVSLQDISTAFKADPGVVEGMLAVWVQKGKIRFHSGEAAPKCGSCCGCDKSLGQYYEWL' A
#
# COMPACT_ATOMS: atom_id res chain seq x y z
N MET A 1 0.13 -6.84 20.94
CA MET A 1 1.28 -7.25 20.11
C MET A 1 0.83 -7.24 18.67
N MET A 2 1.60 -6.65 17.75
CA MET A 2 1.22 -6.59 16.34
C MET A 2 1.29 -7.97 15.69
N THR A 3 0.23 -8.37 14.99
CA THR A 3 0.23 -9.59 14.19
C THR A 3 0.04 -9.25 12.71
N LEU A 4 0.47 -10.17 11.84
CA LEU A 4 0.23 -10.08 10.40
C LEU A 4 -1.28 -9.98 10.07
N LEU A 5 -2.14 -10.59 10.89
CA LEU A 5 -3.59 -10.52 10.68
C LEU A 5 -4.12 -9.09 10.89
N GLU A 6 -3.69 -8.41 11.95
CA GLU A 6 -4.10 -7.01 12.22
C GLU A 6 -3.69 -6.08 11.08
N LEU A 7 -2.49 -6.24 10.53
CA LEU A 7 -2.00 -5.46 9.39
C LEU A 7 -2.88 -5.69 8.15
N ARG A 8 -3.21 -6.95 7.88
CA ARG A 8 -4.07 -7.34 6.76
C ARG A 8 -5.48 -6.79 6.92
N ASP A 9 -6.08 -6.95 8.10
CA ASP A 9 -7.43 -6.47 8.38
C ASP A 9 -7.48 -4.94 8.31
N PHE A 10 -6.46 -4.23 8.79
CA PHE A 10 -6.33 -2.78 8.62
C PHE A 10 -6.31 -2.33 7.15
N VAL A 11 -5.50 -2.99 6.30
CA VAL A 11 -5.45 -2.68 4.86
C VAL A 11 -6.80 -3.01 4.19
N ARG A 12 -7.43 -4.11 4.60
CA ARG A 12 -8.73 -4.55 4.07
C ARG A 12 -9.86 -3.57 4.43
N GLU A 13 -9.92 -3.09 5.67
CA GLU A 13 -10.91 -2.11 6.13
C GLU A 13 -10.75 -0.77 5.41
N ARG A 14 -9.51 -0.32 5.22
CA ARG A 14 -9.21 0.94 4.53
C ARG A 14 -9.37 0.84 3.01
N LYS A 15 -9.35 -0.37 2.44
CA LYS A 15 -9.24 -0.71 1.00
C LYS A 15 -8.00 -0.17 0.29
N LYS A 16 -7.58 1.06 0.60
CA LYS A 16 -6.42 1.76 0.05
C LYS A 16 -5.72 2.50 1.17
N VAL A 17 -4.43 2.25 1.35
CA VAL A 17 -3.65 2.88 2.41
C VAL A 17 -2.19 3.08 2.00
N SER A 18 -1.62 4.20 2.38
CA SER A 18 -0.22 4.56 2.07
C SER A 18 0.75 3.80 2.96
N LEU A 19 1.94 3.46 2.46
CA LEU A 19 2.97 2.79 3.28
C LEU A 19 3.29 3.58 4.57
N GLN A 20 3.32 4.91 4.46
CA GLN A 20 3.59 5.83 5.58
C GLN A 20 2.47 5.82 6.63
N ASP A 21 1.20 5.75 6.21
CA ASP A 21 0.06 5.63 7.12
C ASP A 21 0.14 4.34 7.93
N ILE A 22 0.47 3.23 7.27
CA ILE A 22 0.63 1.94 7.95
C ILE A 22 1.79 2.01 8.94
N SER A 23 2.94 2.52 8.50
CA SER A 23 4.13 2.68 9.34
C SER A 23 3.84 3.52 10.59
N THR A 24 3.06 4.60 10.44
CA THR A 24 2.65 5.49 11.53
C THR A 24 1.64 4.84 12.47
N ALA A 25 0.60 4.18 11.93
CA ALA A 25 -0.43 3.51 12.72
C ALA A 25 0.15 2.37 13.57
N PHE A 26 1.12 1.65 13.01
CA PHE A 26 1.74 0.50 13.63
C PHE A 26 3.07 0.82 14.32
N LYS A 27 3.55 2.07 14.24
CA LYS A 27 4.86 2.51 14.76
C LYS A 27 5.99 1.56 14.35
N ALA A 28 5.94 1.11 13.11
CA ALA A 28 6.87 0.16 12.52
C ALA A 28 7.62 0.81 11.36
N ASP A 29 8.84 0.34 11.11
CA ASP A 29 9.63 0.85 10.01
C ASP A 29 8.99 0.50 8.66
N PRO A 30 8.96 1.43 7.68
CA PRO A 30 8.41 1.18 6.35
C PRO A 30 8.97 -0.07 5.68
N GLY A 31 10.26 -0.37 5.86
CA GLY A 31 10.88 -1.58 5.30
C GLY A 31 10.35 -2.87 5.94
N VAL A 32 10.02 -2.83 7.23
CA VAL A 32 9.41 -3.96 7.95
C VAL A 32 7.96 -4.15 7.49
N VAL A 33 7.19 -3.08 7.40
CA VAL A 33 5.80 -3.11 6.91
C VAL A 33 5.74 -3.61 5.47
N GLU A 34 6.63 -3.15 4.60
CA GLU A 34 6.74 -3.61 3.22
C GLU A 34 7.05 -5.12 3.16
N GLY A 35 8.03 -5.59 3.94
CA GLY A 35 8.36 -7.02 4.02
C GLY A 35 7.19 -7.88 4.52
N MET A 36 6.43 -7.37 5.50
CA MET A 36 5.21 -8.03 5.97
C MET A 36 4.13 -8.05 4.89
N LEU A 37 3.90 -6.91 4.21
CA LEU A 37 2.90 -6.79 3.14
C LEU A 37 3.23 -7.61 1.91
N ALA A 38 4.51 -7.79 1.61
CA ALA A 38 5.02 -8.57 0.49
C ALA A 38 4.45 -10.00 0.47
N VAL A 39 4.19 -10.61 1.64
CA VAL A 39 3.58 -11.94 1.73
C VAL A 39 2.18 -11.96 1.10
N TRP A 40 1.38 -10.92 1.28
CA TRP A 40 0.04 -10.83 0.65
C TRP A 40 0.09 -10.32 -0.77
N VAL A 41 1.09 -9.51 -1.12
CA VAL A 41 1.36 -9.13 -2.51
C VAL A 41 1.69 -10.38 -3.35
N GLN A 42 2.57 -11.25 -2.85
CA GLN A 42 2.89 -12.53 -3.48
C GLN A 42 1.67 -13.46 -3.57
N LYS A 43 0.76 -13.40 -2.60
CA LYS A 43 -0.50 -14.16 -2.63
C LYS A 43 -1.57 -13.53 -3.55
N GLY A 44 -1.32 -12.35 -4.13
CA GLY A 44 -2.29 -11.63 -4.96
C GLY A 44 -3.50 -11.08 -4.17
N LYS A 45 -3.38 -10.93 -2.85
CA LYS A 45 -4.41 -10.37 -1.97
C LYS A 45 -4.32 -8.86 -1.85
N ILE A 46 -3.10 -8.33 -1.95
CA ILE A 46 -2.80 -6.90 -1.88
C ILE A 46 -2.04 -6.52 -3.15
N ARG A 47 -2.34 -5.37 -3.71
CA ARG A 47 -1.59 -4.77 -4.81
C ARG A 47 -0.77 -3.61 -4.29
N PHE A 48 0.54 -3.68 -4.50
CA PHE A 48 1.41 -2.55 -4.24
C PHE A 48 1.48 -1.63 -5.46
N HIS A 49 1.30 -0.34 -5.22
CA HIS A 49 1.45 0.70 -6.22
C HIS A 49 2.61 1.59 -5.78
N SER A 50 3.77 1.38 -6.39
CA SER A 50 4.82 2.38 -6.40
C SER A 50 4.35 3.52 -7.29
N GLY A 51 4.06 4.68 -6.71
CA GLY A 51 3.93 5.92 -7.45
C GLY A 51 5.27 6.31 -8.07
N GLU A 52 5.72 5.58 -9.08
CA GLU A 52 6.70 6.13 -10.02
C GLU A 52 6.01 7.31 -10.68
N ALA A 53 6.60 8.50 -10.51
CA ALA A 53 6.17 9.71 -11.19
C ALA A 53 5.89 9.35 -12.65
N ALA A 54 4.61 9.41 -13.03
CA ALA A 54 4.18 9.04 -14.36
C ALA A 54 5.10 9.72 -15.40
N PRO A 55 5.78 8.98 -16.30
CA PRO A 55 6.36 9.61 -17.46
C PRO A 55 5.18 10.18 -18.26
N LYS A 56 5.05 11.51 -18.24
CA LYS A 56 4.23 12.36 -19.13
C LYS A 56 3.07 11.61 -19.80
N CYS A 57 1.93 11.51 -19.12
CA CYS A 57 0.67 11.09 -19.74
C CYS A 57 0.34 12.04 -20.92
N GLY A 58 0.44 11.51 -22.14
CA GLY A 58 -0.21 12.05 -23.32
C GLY A 58 -1.62 11.46 -23.40
N SER A 59 -2.61 12.28 -23.06
CA SER A 59 -4.05 12.07 -23.27
C SER A 59 -4.73 10.90 -22.52
N CYS A 60 -5.88 11.25 -21.92
CA CYS A 60 -6.96 10.39 -21.44
C CYS A 60 -6.94 9.89 -19.97
N CYS A 61 -7.99 10.33 -19.27
CA CYS A 61 -8.62 9.74 -18.08
C CYS A 61 -7.91 9.89 -16.71
N GLY A 62 -8.38 10.86 -15.91
CA GLY A 62 -8.82 10.68 -14.52
C GLY A 62 -7.85 10.09 -13.48
N CYS A 63 -6.54 9.98 -13.75
CA CYS A 63 -5.60 9.49 -12.75
C CYS A 63 -5.37 10.58 -11.69
N ASP A 64 -5.90 10.34 -10.50
CA ASP A 64 -5.63 11.05 -9.25
C ASP A 64 -4.11 11.01 -8.96
N LYS A 65 -3.40 11.95 -9.58
CA LYS A 65 -1.95 12.15 -9.48
C LYS A 65 -1.63 12.76 -8.11
N SER A 66 -1.64 11.96 -7.04
CA SER A 66 -0.94 12.37 -5.81
C SER A 66 -0.78 11.30 -4.73
N LEU A 67 -0.99 10.03 -5.03
CA LEU A 67 -0.78 8.97 -4.04
C LEU A 67 0.55 8.31 -4.38
N GLY A 68 1.56 8.52 -3.53
CA GLY A 68 2.90 7.97 -3.65
C GLY A 68 2.93 6.44 -3.58
N GLN A 69 3.79 5.85 -2.75
CA GLN A 69 3.75 4.40 -2.51
C GLN A 69 2.53 4.03 -1.65
N TYR A 70 1.57 3.31 -2.22
CA TYR A 70 0.38 2.84 -1.51
C TYR A 70 0.03 1.38 -1.80
N TYR A 71 -0.72 0.78 -0.89
CA TYR A 71 -1.22 -0.58 -0.97
C TYR A 71 -2.74 -0.57 -1.13
N GLU A 72 -3.23 -1.41 -2.02
CA GLU A 72 -4.65 -1.61 -2.30
C GLU A 72 -5.04 -3.07 -2.02
N TRP A 73 -6.17 -3.28 -1.35
CA TRP A 73 -6.74 -4.60 -1.12
C TRP A 73 -7.58 -5.05 -2.33
N LEU A 74 -7.33 -6.27 -2.83
CA LEU A 74 -8.06 -6.90 -3.94
C LEU A 74 -9.21 -7.81 -3.47
#